data_AF-A0A8T1WUY0-F1
#
_entry.id   AF-A0A8T1WUY0-F1
#
_cell.length_a   1.000
_cell.length_b   1.000
_cell.length_c   1.000
_cell.angle_alpha   90.00
_cell.angle_beta   90.00
_cell.angle_gamma   90.00
#
_symmetry.space_group_name_H-M   'P 1'
#
loop_
_entity.id
_entity.type
_entity.pdbx_description
1 polymer ?
#
loop_
_entity_poly.entity_id
_entity_poly.type
_entity_poly.pdbx_seq_one_letter_code
_entity_poly.pdbx_strand_id
1 'polypeptide(L)'
;MIRALAFAVGVSSFGVANGDITKSTYTGTSGLHDLAKASGKYFGTAADSDISDSFCLKTLENVNDFGMITPGNAMKWDSTEPTQGTFKYTTADKIVAIANSSNAQVRCHTLLWHQQIPTWVQSLEKVELLSALENHITEVMTHFGDTCYAWDVANEVMGDDANYRSSFWYTKTGTDYISTAFKTANKVKKALGLKTKLYYNDYNTNTVNAKSTAVLKMVQGLLDDGITVDGVGFQSHSKYTDTETAADLVKNLERFTALGLDVAYTELDVSSSSTSPSAAEQEQQKKVYTNVISACQQVKACVGVTIWGYSDAYTWLTNQAPLPWYQPGGKNTALVRKSLYDGIAEGWGSGSTVTSSTASSTIGNEATETSSETEASAESASEEQDDSATKTSSQTGTTTSSSTGTTTSSATGDSASGDEDTGTSDVTDTSSSTGASTTSSNTGTTTTSSSTGTTTSSSTGTGTGATPSCSRRRRLGGKE
;
A
#
# COMPACT_ATOMS: atom_id res chain seq x y z
N MET A 1 60.37 36.78 31.54
CA MET A 1 58.89 36.87 31.58
C MET A 1 58.36 36.45 30.22
N ILE A 2 57.86 35.22 30.10
CA ILE A 2 57.25 34.68 28.88
C ILE A 2 55.73 34.82 29.07
N ARG A 3 55.04 35.57 28.21
CA ARG A 3 53.57 35.60 28.16
C ARG A 3 53.12 34.78 26.96
N ALA A 4 52.45 33.67 27.24
CA ALA A 4 51.82 32.79 26.28
C ALA A 4 50.57 33.47 25.68
N LEU A 5 50.46 33.47 24.35
CA LEU A 5 49.24 33.75 23.61
C LEU A 5 48.50 32.42 23.44
N ALA A 6 47.31 32.28 24.04
CA ALA A 6 46.41 31.17 23.77
C ALA A 6 45.42 31.60 22.67
N PHE A 7 45.50 30.95 21.50
CA PHE A 7 44.45 31.00 20.48
C PHE A 7 43.39 29.98 20.85
N ALA A 8 42.21 30.45 21.26
CA ALA A 8 41.02 29.61 21.40
C ALA A 8 40.33 29.50 20.03
N VAL A 9 40.35 28.30 19.45
CA VAL A 9 39.54 27.95 18.29
C VAL A 9 38.13 27.70 18.81
N GLY A 10 37.22 28.66 18.58
CA GLY A 10 35.80 28.48 18.81
C GLY A 10 35.21 27.59 17.72
N VAL A 11 35.10 26.29 18.00
CA VAL A 11 34.21 25.42 17.23
C VAL A 11 32.81 25.69 17.77
N SER A 12 32.04 26.50 17.03
CA SER A 12 30.60 26.65 17.27
C SER A 12 29.96 25.30 16.97
N SER A 13 29.69 24.52 18.01
CA SER A 13 28.79 23.39 17.94
C SER A 13 27.42 23.90 17.48
N PHE A 14 27.04 23.56 16.25
CA PHE A 14 25.65 23.67 15.81
C PHE A 14 24.83 22.77 16.75
N GLY A 15 24.18 23.38 17.73
CA GLY A 15 23.10 22.74 18.45
C GLY A 15 22.03 22.40 17.42
N VAL A 16 21.84 21.12 17.15
CA VAL A 16 20.69 20.63 16.39
C VAL A 16 19.48 20.98 17.23
N ALA A 17 18.79 22.07 16.88
CA ALA A 17 17.53 22.40 17.50
C ALA A 17 16.55 21.28 17.13
N ASN A 18 16.13 20.49 18.13
CA ASN A 18 14.94 19.66 17.99
C ASN A 18 13.79 20.57 17.51
N GLY A 19 13.20 20.24 16.37
CA GLY A 19 12.21 21.09 15.72
C GLY A 19 10.83 20.85 16.30
N ASP A 20 10.16 21.92 16.73
CA ASP A 20 8.70 21.88 16.89
C ASP A 20 8.06 21.42 15.57
N ILE A 21 6.94 20.70 15.68
CA ILE A 21 6.18 20.29 14.49
C ILE A 21 5.66 21.54 13.77
N THR A 22 6.03 21.66 12.49
CA THR A 22 5.61 22.75 11.59
C THR A 22 4.15 22.55 11.24
N LYS A 23 3.32 23.52 11.62
CA LYS A 23 1.89 23.50 11.35
C LYS A 23 1.60 23.81 9.88
N SER A 24 0.50 23.28 9.38
CA SER A 24 -0.05 23.61 8.08
C SER A 24 -0.36 25.11 7.97
N THR A 25 -0.05 25.67 6.81
CA THR A 25 -0.40 27.05 6.41
C THR A 25 -1.53 27.08 5.39
N TYR A 26 -2.02 25.92 4.94
CA TYR A 26 -3.13 25.81 4.02
C TYR A 26 -4.41 26.40 4.61
N THR A 27 -4.93 27.45 3.96
CA THR A 27 -6.14 28.18 4.34
C THR A 27 -7.30 27.98 3.37
N GLY A 28 -7.14 27.13 2.36
CA GLY A 28 -8.19 26.82 1.40
C GLY A 28 -9.39 26.13 2.05
N THR A 29 -10.57 26.29 1.45
CA THR A 29 -11.82 25.71 1.96
C THR A 29 -12.03 24.26 1.51
N SER A 30 -11.33 23.81 0.46
CA SER A 30 -11.38 22.43 -0.03
C SER A 30 -10.55 21.50 0.85
N GLY A 31 -11.09 20.33 1.18
CA GLY A 31 -10.29 19.27 1.80
C GLY A 31 -9.40 18.53 0.80
N LEU A 32 -8.54 17.62 1.28
CA LEU A 32 -7.61 16.87 0.41
C LEU A 32 -8.33 16.01 -0.64
N HIS A 33 -9.47 15.40 -0.29
CA HIS A 33 -10.27 14.65 -1.24
C HIS A 33 -10.99 15.56 -2.25
N ASP A 34 -11.47 16.74 -1.86
CA ASP A 34 -12.05 17.70 -2.81
C ASP A 34 -11.04 18.08 -3.90
N LEU A 35 -9.79 18.32 -3.52
CA LEU A 35 -8.70 18.63 -4.44
C LEU A 35 -8.39 17.45 -5.37
N ALA A 36 -8.31 16.23 -4.84
CA ALA A 36 -8.12 15.03 -5.64
C ALA A 36 -9.29 14.80 -6.62
N LYS A 37 -10.52 15.02 -6.16
CA LYS A 37 -11.76 14.84 -6.94
C LYS A 37 -11.84 15.82 -8.11
N ALA A 38 -11.33 17.04 -7.95
CA ALA A 38 -11.19 18.00 -9.05
C ALA A 38 -10.29 17.49 -10.19
N SER A 39 -9.39 16.54 -9.89
CA SER A 39 -8.54 15.83 -10.86
C SER A 39 -9.10 14.46 -11.27
N GLY A 40 -10.34 14.14 -10.89
CA GLY A 40 -10.98 12.84 -11.15
C GLY A 40 -10.40 11.69 -10.32
N LYS A 41 -9.78 11.98 -9.17
CA LYS A 41 -9.10 11.01 -8.29
C LYS A 41 -9.76 10.95 -6.92
N TYR A 42 -9.46 9.91 -6.14
CA TYR A 42 -9.76 9.91 -4.70
C TYR A 42 -8.53 10.28 -3.87
N PHE A 43 -8.78 10.79 -2.67
CA PHE A 43 -7.81 10.83 -1.58
C PHE A 43 -8.43 10.14 -0.38
N GLY A 44 -7.69 9.29 0.30
CA GLY A 44 -8.21 8.45 1.37
C GLY A 44 -7.21 8.19 2.48
N THR A 45 -7.64 7.44 3.48
CA THR A 45 -6.79 7.05 4.61
C THR A 45 -7.12 5.64 5.11
N ALA A 46 -6.13 4.97 5.70
CA ALA A 46 -6.38 3.78 6.50
C ALA A 46 -6.89 4.12 7.90
N ALA A 47 -7.73 3.24 8.45
CA ALA A 47 -8.28 3.36 9.79
C ALA A 47 -8.24 2.02 10.54
N ASP A 48 -8.04 2.09 11.85
CA ASP A 48 -8.00 0.96 12.77
C ASP A 48 -8.46 1.38 14.17
N SER A 49 -7.59 1.31 15.20
CA SER A 49 -7.95 1.62 16.59
C SER A 49 -8.27 3.10 16.84
N ASP A 50 -7.84 3.99 15.96
CA ASP A 50 -8.11 5.44 15.99
C ASP A 50 -9.61 5.77 15.92
N ILE A 51 -10.45 4.86 15.40
CA ILE A 51 -11.91 5.04 15.37
C ILE A 51 -12.56 5.08 16.77
N SER A 52 -11.81 4.77 17.82
CA SER A 52 -12.25 4.89 19.22
C SER A 52 -11.99 6.27 19.84
N ASP A 53 -11.11 7.07 19.23
CA ASP A 53 -10.86 8.46 19.63
C ASP A 53 -11.83 9.37 18.88
N SER A 54 -12.68 10.09 19.62
CA SER A 54 -13.71 10.95 19.04
C SER A 54 -13.18 12.08 18.14
N PHE A 55 -11.96 12.58 18.38
CA PHE A 55 -11.34 13.59 17.51
C PHE A 55 -10.85 12.96 16.21
N CYS A 56 -10.25 11.78 16.30
CA CYS A 56 -9.85 10.97 15.15
C CYS A 56 -11.07 10.59 14.31
N LEU A 57 -12.11 10.03 14.93
CA LEU A 57 -13.36 9.66 14.25
C LEU A 57 -13.99 10.84 13.51
N LYS A 58 -14.09 12.01 14.15
CA LYS A 58 -14.59 13.23 13.49
C LYS A 58 -13.75 13.64 12.27
N THR A 59 -12.44 13.42 12.32
CA THR A 59 -11.53 13.70 11.19
C THR A 59 -11.73 12.68 10.08
N LEU A 60 -11.85 11.39 10.43
CA LEU A 60 -12.11 10.29 9.49
C LEU A 60 -13.45 10.43 8.76
N GLU A 61 -14.49 10.90 9.45
CA GLU A 61 -15.83 11.14 8.88
C GLU A 61 -15.89 12.36 7.95
N ASN A 62 -14.84 13.19 7.89
CA ASN A 62 -14.78 14.33 6.98
C ASN A 62 -14.45 13.87 5.55
N VAL A 63 -15.49 13.59 4.76
CA VAL A 63 -15.35 13.14 3.36
C VAL A 63 -14.60 14.12 2.46
N ASN A 64 -14.60 15.42 2.80
CA ASN A 64 -13.85 16.43 2.06
C ASN A 64 -12.34 16.19 2.15
N ASP A 65 -11.86 15.63 3.27
CA ASP A 65 -10.46 15.19 3.42
C ASP A 65 -10.29 13.73 2.97
N PHE A 66 -11.25 12.84 3.26
CA PHE A 66 -11.12 11.40 2.98
C PHE A 66 -12.35 10.82 2.26
N GLY A 67 -12.25 10.70 0.93
CA GLY A 67 -13.25 10.05 0.09
C GLY A 67 -13.11 8.53 0.00
N MET A 68 -12.08 7.98 0.62
CA MET A 68 -11.84 6.54 0.66
C MET A 68 -11.25 6.10 2.00
N ILE A 69 -11.72 4.97 2.53
CA ILE A 69 -11.24 4.40 3.80
C ILE A 69 -10.76 2.96 3.56
N THR A 70 -9.63 2.61 4.17
CA THR A 70 -9.08 1.25 4.15
C THR A 70 -9.04 0.68 5.57
N PRO A 71 -9.67 -0.46 5.88
CA PRO A 71 -9.50 -1.13 7.17
C PRO A 71 -8.07 -1.68 7.29
N GLY A 72 -7.24 -1.09 8.15
CA GLY A 72 -5.80 -1.39 8.18
C GLY A 72 -5.46 -2.82 8.67
N ASN A 73 -6.31 -3.38 9.52
CA ASN A 73 -6.13 -4.74 10.07
C ASN A 73 -7.41 -5.59 10.08
N ALA A 74 -8.58 -4.97 10.24
CA ALA A 74 -9.82 -5.68 10.54
C ALA A 74 -10.30 -6.65 9.44
N MET A 75 -9.78 -6.53 8.21
CA MET A 75 -10.10 -7.39 7.07
C MET A 75 -9.02 -8.42 6.73
N LYS A 76 -7.88 -8.44 7.45
CA LYS A 76 -6.82 -9.44 7.28
C LYS A 76 -7.28 -10.81 7.79
N TRP A 77 -6.61 -11.88 7.33
CA TRP A 77 -7.07 -13.27 7.54
C TRP A 77 -7.23 -13.64 9.01
N ASP A 78 -6.26 -13.30 9.87
CA ASP A 78 -6.36 -13.59 11.31
C ASP A 78 -7.57 -12.95 12.01
N SER A 79 -8.04 -11.83 11.47
CA SER A 79 -9.15 -11.05 11.98
C SER A 79 -10.48 -11.58 11.46
N THR A 80 -10.53 -12.00 10.20
CA THR A 80 -11.76 -12.44 9.53
C THR A 80 -12.04 -13.93 9.65
N GLU A 81 -11.02 -14.79 9.78
CA GLU A 81 -11.17 -16.24 9.93
C GLU A 81 -10.15 -16.83 10.94
N PRO A 82 -10.24 -16.46 12.23
CA PRO A 82 -9.27 -16.88 13.24
C PRO A 82 -9.23 -18.41 13.46
N THR A 83 -10.32 -19.11 13.11
CA THR A 83 -10.43 -20.57 13.19
C THR A 83 -11.12 -21.04 11.92
N GLN A 84 -10.67 -22.16 11.36
CA GLN A 84 -11.14 -22.68 10.07
C GLN A 84 -12.67 -22.71 10.00
N GLY A 85 -13.24 -22.03 9.00
CA GLY A 85 -14.68 -21.96 8.76
C GLY A 85 -15.47 -21.10 9.75
N THR A 86 -14.83 -20.41 10.69
CA THR A 86 -15.49 -19.51 11.65
C THR A 86 -15.14 -18.06 11.31
N PHE A 87 -16.02 -17.40 10.57
CA PHE A 87 -15.81 -16.03 10.13
C PHE A 87 -16.30 -14.97 11.13
N LYS A 88 -15.57 -13.87 11.24
CA LYS A 88 -15.89 -12.73 12.11
C LYS A 88 -15.64 -11.40 11.37
N TYR A 89 -16.68 -10.58 11.23
CA TYR A 89 -16.58 -9.32 10.49
C TYR A 89 -16.83 -8.06 11.34
N THR A 90 -17.14 -8.20 12.63
CA THR A 90 -17.60 -7.11 13.51
C THR A 90 -16.80 -5.81 13.41
N THR A 91 -15.46 -5.87 13.47
CA THR A 91 -14.62 -4.67 13.42
C THR A 91 -14.54 -4.09 12.01
N ALA A 92 -14.46 -4.95 10.99
CA ALA A 92 -14.45 -4.52 9.59
C ALA A 92 -15.79 -3.86 9.20
N ASP A 93 -16.91 -4.48 9.58
CA ASP A 93 -18.26 -3.94 9.38
C ASP A 93 -18.44 -2.58 10.04
N LYS A 94 -17.82 -2.37 11.21
CA LYS A 94 -17.84 -1.06 11.88
C LYS A 94 -17.10 0.00 11.06
N ILE A 95 -15.92 -0.30 10.52
CA ILE A 95 -15.15 0.65 9.68
C ILE A 95 -15.90 0.91 8.37
N VAL A 96 -16.47 -0.12 7.76
CA VAL A 96 -17.33 -0.01 6.58
C VAL A 96 -18.56 0.86 6.85
N ALA A 97 -19.20 0.71 8.01
CA ALA A 97 -20.34 1.55 8.40
C ALA A 97 -19.94 3.02 8.55
N ILE A 98 -18.75 3.31 9.10
CA ILE A 98 -18.23 4.68 9.17
C ILE A 98 -18.06 5.25 7.76
N ALA A 99 -17.39 4.52 6.85
CA ALA A 99 -17.19 4.95 5.46
C ALA A 99 -18.52 5.22 4.74
N ASN A 100 -19.49 4.31 4.86
CA ASN A 100 -20.81 4.49 4.26
C ASN A 100 -21.54 5.71 4.85
N SER A 101 -21.44 5.93 6.16
CA SER A 101 -22.10 7.07 6.82
C SER A 101 -21.51 8.42 6.43
N SER A 102 -20.22 8.47 6.08
CA SER A 102 -19.55 9.66 5.57
C SER A 102 -19.59 9.77 4.03
N ASN A 103 -20.20 8.80 3.34
CA ASN A 103 -20.21 8.71 1.88
C ASN A 103 -18.80 8.56 1.26
N ALA A 104 -17.87 7.97 2.01
CA ALA A 104 -16.58 7.51 1.52
C ALA A 104 -16.70 6.09 0.93
N GLN A 105 -15.86 5.79 -0.05
CA GLN A 105 -15.73 4.44 -0.60
C GLN A 105 -14.80 3.59 0.29
N VAL A 106 -14.79 2.27 0.10
CA VAL A 106 -13.92 1.36 0.84
C VAL A 106 -12.92 0.66 -0.09
N ARG A 107 -11.62 0.72 0.23
CA ARG A 107 -10.66 -0.29 -0.30
C ARG A 107 -10.56 -1.39 0.73
N CYS A 108 -10.85 -2.61 0.31
CA CYS A 108 -10.80 -3.77 1.17
C CYS A 108 -9.42 -4.41 1.11
N HIS A 109 -8.82 -4.64 2.28
CA HIS A 109 -7.41 -4.99 2.43
C HIS A 109 -7.26 -6.00 3.59
N THR A 110 -6.74 -7.20 3.39
CA THR A 110 -6.32 -7.86 2.14
C THR A 110 -6.61 -9.36 2.26
N LEU A 111 -6.77 -10.05 1.13
CA LEU A 111 -7.22 -11.44 1.10
C LEU A 111 -6.08 -12.47 1.21
N LEU A 112 -4.93 -12.19 0.59
CA LEU A 112 -3.75 -13.05 0.62
C LEU A 112 -2.53 -12.21 1.01
N TRP A 113 -1.89 -12.59 2.11
CA TRP A 113 -0.62 -12.02 2.55
C TRP A 113 0.22 -13.09 3.27
N HIS A 114 1.48 -12.78 3.55
CA HIS A 114 2.36 -13.68 4.30
C HIS A 114 2.33 -13.39 5.82
N GLN A 115 1.77 -12.26 6.24
CA GLN A 115 1.62 -11.88 7.65
C GLN A 115 0.15 -11.88 8.08
N GLN A 116 -0.07 -11.88 9.40
CA GLN A 116 -1.42 -11.88 10.00
C GLN A 116 -2.30 -13.01 9.48
N ILE A 117 -1.68 -14.20 9.38
CA ILE A 117 -2.32 -15.43 8.95
C ILE A 117 -2.50 -16.35 10.17
N PRO A 118 -3.70 -16.92 10.40
CA PRO A 118 -3.90 -17.88 11.49
C PRO A 118 -2.92 -19.06 11.43
N THR A 119 -2.51 -19.56 12.59
CA THR A 119 -1.59 -20.72 12.67
C THR A 119 -2.17 -21.97 12.01
N TRP A 120 -3.50 -22.15 12.03
CA TRP A 120 -4.14 -23.31 11.39
C TRP A 120 -3.90 -23.33 9.88
N VAL A 121 -3.91 -22.16 9.20
CA VAL A 121 -3.62 -22.04 7.76
C VAL A 121 -2.16 -22.41 7.49
N GLN A 122 -1.23 -21.87 8.28
CA GLN A 122 0.21 -22.11 8.12
C GLN A 122 0.58 -23.60 8.26
N SER A 123 -0.22 -24.36 9.02
CA SER A 123 -0.02 -25.80 9.23
C SER A 123 -0.50 -26.70 8.08
N LEU A 124 -1.28 -26.17 7.13
CA LEU A 124 -1.83 -26.94 6.02
C LEU A 124 -0.80 -27.22 4.93
N GLU A 125 -0.90 -28.36 4.26
CA GLU A 125 -0.10 -28.69 3.09
C GLU A 125 -0.79 -28.29 1.79
N LYS A 126 -0.10 -28.40 0.64
CA LYS A 126 -0.45 -27.75 -0.63
C LYS A 126 -1.95 -27.81 -0.99
N VAL A 127 -2.58 -28.98 -0.96
CA VAL A 127 -3.96 -29.15 -1.41
C VAL A 127 -4.94 -28.47 -0.45
N GLU A 128 -4.83 -28.76 0.85
CA GLU A 128 -5.66 -28.17 1.89
C GLU A 128 -5.43 -26.65 2.00
N LEU A 129 -4.19 -26.21 1.81
CA LEU A 129 -3.80 -24.80 1.88
C LEU A 129 -4.44 -23.98 0.75
N LEU A 130 -4.37 -24.47 -0.49
CA LEU A 130 -5.04 -23.83 -1.62
C LEU A 130 -6.56 -23.87 -1.46
N SER A 131 -7.14 -24.98 -0.97
CA SER A 131 -8.57 -25.07 -0.69
C SER A 131 -9.02 -24.09 0.40
N ALA A 132 -8.21 -23.90 1.46
CA ALA A 132 -8.49 -22.92 2.50
C ALA A 132 -8.44 -21.49 1.96
N LEU A 133 -7.48 -21.17 1.08
CA LEU A 133 -7.40 -19.88 0.38
C LEU A 133 -8.63 -19.60 -0.49
N GLU A 134 -9.09 -20.60 -1.25
CA GLU A 134 -10.31 -20.47 -2.06
C GLU A 134 -11.54 -20.20 -1.19
N ASN A 135 -11.70 -20.94 -0.09
CA ASN A 135 -12.80 -20.76 0.86
C ASN A 135 -12.77 -19.37 1.50
N HIS A 136 -11.60 -18.96 2.00
CA HIS A 136 -11.41 -17.66 2.63
C HIS A 136 -11.81 -16.50 1.72
N ILE A 137 -11.25 -16.48 0.50
CA ILE A 137 -11.55 -15.44 -0.50
C ILE A 137 -13.05 -15.43 -0.83
N THR A 138 -13.64 -16.61 -1.00
CA THR A 138 -15.06 -16.74 -1.33
C THR A 138 -15.95 -16.14 -0.25
N GLU A 139 -15.75 -16.54 1.02
CA GLU A 139 -16.59 -16.10 2.13
C GLU A 139 -16.40 -14.59 2.42
N VAL A 140 -15.15 -14.12 2.47
CA VAL A 140 -14.85 -12.70 2.75
C VAL A 140 -15.39 -11.79 1.65
N MET A 141 -15.13 -12.10 0.38
CA MET A 141 -15.66 -11.28 -0.73
C MET A 141 -17.19 -11.36 -0.84
N THR A 142 -17.80 -12.51 -0.52
CA THR A 142 -19.27 -12.65 -0.51
C THR A 142 -19.91 -11.78 0.57
N HIS A 143 -19.31 -11.74 1.77
CA HIS A 143 -19.82 -10.92 2.87
C HIS A 143 -19.81 -9.42 2.55
N PHE A 144 -18.69 -8.89 2.04
CA PHE A 144 -18.57 -7.45 1.78
C PHE A 144 -19.19 -7.01 0.44
N GLY A 145 -19.32 -7.91 -0.53
CA GLY A 145 -19.97 -7.65 -1.81
C GLY A 145 -19.47 -6.40 -2.52
N ASP A 146 -20.40 -5.58 -3.02
CA ASP A 146 -20.12 -4.34 -3.76
C ASP A 146 -19.68 -3.16 -2.87
N THR A 147 -19.59 -3.35 -1.56
CA THR A 147 -19.10 -2.30 -0.65
C THR A 147 -17.63 -1.95 -0.93
N CYS A 148 -16.85 -2.93 -1.37
CA CYS A 148 -15.47 -2.76 -1.75
C CYS A 148 -15.37 -2.12 -3.15
N TYR A 149 -14.85 -0.90 -3.23
CA TYR A 149 -14.44 -0.28 -4.49
C TYR A 149 -13.32 -1.11 -5.16
N ALA A 150 -12.36 -1.55 -4.34
CA ALA A 150 -11.26 -2.40 -4.75
C ALA A 150 -10.91 -3.41 -3.64
N TRP A 151 -10.37 -4.55 -4.03
CA TRP A 151 -9.73 -5.53 -3.16
C TRP A 151 -8.23 -5.59 -3.47
N ASP A 152 -7.40 -5.44 -2.44
CA ASP A 152 -6.02 -5.92 -2.51
C ASP A 152 -6.07 -7.45 -2.38
N VAL A 153 -6.07 -8.15 -3.51
CA VAL A 153 -6.27 -9.61 -3.59
C VAL A 153 -5.03 -10.33 -3.07
N ALA A 154 -3.85 -9.92 -3.53
CA ALA A 154 -2.58 -10.45 -3.08
C ALA A 154 -1.64 -9.30 -2.69
N ASN A 155 -1.03 -9.42 -1.52
CA ASN A 155 -0.16 -8.41 -0.93
C ASN A 155 1.27 -8.97 -0.80
N GLU A 156 2.26 -8.19 -1.26
CA GLU A 156 3.70 -8.39 -0.98
C GLU A 156 4.22 -9.81 -1.28
N VAL A 157 3.79 -10.41 -2.38
CA VAL A 157 4.26 -11.75 -2.79
C VAL A 157 5.66 -11.71 -3.40
N MET A 158 6.15 -10.52 -3.74
CA MET A 158 7.52 -10.28 -4.20
C MET A 158 8.42 -9.85 -3.04
N GLY A 159 9.59 -10.48 -2.94
CA GLY A 159 10.65 -10.14 -2.00
C GLY A 159 11.45 -8.91 -2.43
N ASP A 160 12.23 -8.35 -1.51
CA ASP A 160 13.10 -7.20 -1.79
C ASP A 160 14.29 -7.53 -2.69
N ASP A 161 14.62 -8.83 -2.81
CA ASP A 161 15.59 -9.37 -3.76
C ASP A 161 15.02 -9.58 -5.18
N ALA A 162 13.77 -9.15 -5.41
CA ALA A 162 13.02 -9.30 -6.66
C ALA A 162 12.74 -10.77 -7.06
N ASN A 163 12.81 -11.70 -6.12
CA ASN A 163 12.29 -13.06 -6.26
C ASN A 163 10.94 -13.20 -5.53
N TYR A 164 10.18 -14.25 -5.83
CA TYR A 164 9.01 -14.58 -5.01
C TYR A 164 9.41 -14.74 -3.55
N ARG A 165 8.66 -14.09 -2.65
CA ARG A 165 8.96 -14.05 -1.24
C ARG A 165 9.01 -15.46 -0.67
N SER A 166 10.13 -15.78 -0.01
CA SER A 166 10.27 -17.02 0.77
C SER A 166 9.30 -17.02 1.93
N SER A 167 8.16 -17.67 1.73
CA SER A 167 7.02 -17.77 2.64
C SER A 167 6.47 -19.18 2.61
N PHE A 168 5.73 -19.59 3.64
CA PHE A 168 5.12 -20.93 3.65
C PHE A 168 4.20 -21.16 2.43
N TRP A 169 3.55 -20.11 1.91
CA TRP A 169 2.82 -20.14 0.65
C TRP A 169 3.70 -20.62 -0.51
N TYR A 170 4.83 -19.95 -0.73
CA TYR A 170 5.74 -20.25 -1.82
C TYR A 170 6.44 -21.61 -1.63
N THR A 171 6.90 -21.91 -0.41
CA THR A 171 7.54 -23.19 -0.09
C THR A 171 6.62 -24.39 -0.33
N LYS A 172 5.33 -24.28 0.04
CA LYS A 172 4.39 -25.39 -0.06
C LYS A 172 3.72 -25.49 -1.43
N THR A 173 3.52 -24.37 -2.13
CA THR A 173 2.68 -24.34 -3.33
C THR A 173 3.40 -23.89 -4.60
N GLY A 174 4.63 -23.37 -4.50
CA GLY A 174 5.24 -22.61 -5.59
C GLY A 174 4.47 -21.31 -5.81
N THR A 175 4.17 -20.96 -7.06
CA THR A 175 3.38 -19.76 -7.40
C THR A 175 1.87 -20.01 -7.46
N ASP A 176 1.42 -21.25 -7.24
CA ASP A 176 0.01 -21.64 -7.43
C ASP A 176 -0.93 -20.77 -6.59
N TYR A 177 -0.57 -20.45 -5.35
CA TYR A 177 -1.39 -19.62 -4.44
C TYR A 177 -1.74 -18.24 -5.01
N ILE A 178 -0.85 -17.61 -5.79
CA ILE A 178 -1.11 -16.31 -6.42
C ILE A 178 -2.20 -16.47 -7.48
N SER A 179 -2.05 -17.47 -8.35
CA SER A 179 -3.02 -17.75 -9.41
C SER A 179 -4.37 -18.20 -8.82
N THR A 180 -4.37 -19.01 -7.76
CA THR A 180 -5.56 -19.44 -7.02
C THR A 180 -6.29 -18.24 -6.43
N ALA A 181 -5.57 -17.30 -5.82
CA ALA A 181 -6.19 -16.12 -5.22
C ALA A 181 -6.95 -15.28 -6.27
N PHE A 182 -6.28 -14.90 -7.36
CA PHE A 182 -6.92 -14.10 -8.40
C PHE A 182 -8.01 -14.86 -9.16
N LYS A 183 -7.83 -16.14 -9.49
CA LYS A 183 -8.88 -16.96 -10.13
C LYS A 183 -10.12 -17.06 -9.23
N THR A 184 -9.94 -17.22 -7.93
CA THR A 184 -11.05 -17.27 -6.98
C THR A 184 -11.75 -15.92 -6.90
N ALA A 185 -11.00 -14.83 -6.74
CA ALA A 185 -11.57 -13.49 -6.69
C ALA A 185 -12.31 -13.13 -8.00
N ASN A 186 -11.77 -13.50 -9.16
CA ASN A 186 -12.44 -13.37 -10.46
C ASN A 186 -13.75 -14.17 -10.51
N LYS A 187 -13.75 -15.41 -10.02
CA LYS A 187 -14.94 -16.28 -9.97
C LYS A 187 -16.02 -15.69 -9.08
N VAL A 188 -15.67 -15.20 -7.88
CA VAL A 188 -16.63 -14.57 -6.94
C VAL A 188 -17.18 -13.28 -7.54
N LYS A 189 -16.30 -12.39 -8.03
CA LYS A 189 -16.68 -11.16 -8.73
C LYS A 189 -17.68 -11.44 -9.85
N LYS A 190 -17.41 -12.43 -10.70
CA LYS A 190 -18.30 -12.82 -11.80
C LYS A 190 -19.61 -13.44 -11.30
N ALA A 191 -19.56 -14.34 -10.34
CA ALA A 191 -20.74 -15.06 -9.84
C ALA A 191 -21.75 -14.12 -9.15
N LEU A 192 -21.24 -13.11 -8.45
CA LEU A 192 -22.06 -12.13 -7.73
C LEU A 192 -22.31 -10.84 -8.51
N GLY A 193 -21.71 -10.69 -9.70
CA GLY A 193 -21.83 -9.47 -10.52
C GLY A 193 -21.18 -8.23 -9.90
N LEU A 194 -20.12 -8.42 -9.10
CA LEU A 194 -19.49 -7.33 -8.35
C LEU A 194 -18.75 -6.36 -9.28
N LYS A 195 -18.79 -5.07 -8.91
CA LYS A 195 -18.05 -4.00 -9.60
C LYS A 195 -16.66 -3.76 -9.03
N THR A 196 -16.32 -4.41 -7.91
CA THR A 196 -15.00 -4.27 -7.26
C THR A 196 -13.87 -4.49 -8.24
N LYS A 197 -12.81 -3.68 -8.11
CA LYS A 197 -11.55 -3.88 -8.81
C LYS A 197 -10.65 -4.83 -8.03
N LEU A 198 -9.83 -5.62 -8.72
CA LEU A 198 -8.93 -6.62 -8.14
C LEU A 198 -7.48 -6.19 -8.32
N TYR A 199 -6.80 -5.89 -7.22
CA TYR A 199 -5.46 -5.31 -7.19
C TYR A 199 -4.41 -6.31 -6.69
N TYR A 200 -3.20 -6.20 -7.25
CA TYR A 200 -1.97 -6.62 -6.59
C TYR A 200 -1.37 -5.43 -5.83
N ASN A 201 -0.89 -5.59 -4.60
CA ASN A 201 -0.36 -4.50 -3.77
C ASN A 201 1.04 -4.82 -3.22
N ASP A 202 1.98 -3.87 -3.25
CA ASP A 202 3.36 -4.09 -2.76
C ASP A 202 4.11 -2.77 -2.44
N TYR A 203 5.17 -2.87 -1.62
CA TYR A 203 6.09 -1.78 -1.29
C TYR A 203 7.42 -1.86 -2.05
N ASN A 204 8.23 -0.81 -1.97
CA ASN A 204 9.52 -0.66 -2.69
C ASN A 204 9.37 -0.74 -4.22
N THR A 205 8.18 -0.46 -4.74
CA THR A 205 7.84 -0.54 -6.16
C THR A 205 7.65 0.82 -6.81
N ASN A 206 7.80 1.93 -6.07
CA ASN A 206 7.49 3.30 -6.52
C ASN A 206 8.28 3.76 -7.75
N THR A 207 9.50 3.27 -7.93
CA THR A 207 10.39 3.63 -9.04
C THR A 207 10.74 2.42 -9.91
N VAL A 208 11.36 2.70 -11.06
CA VAL A 208 11.92 1.65 -11.92
C VAL A 208 13.11 1.01 -11.21
N ASN A 209 12.94 -0.21 -10.72
CA ASN A 209 13.96 -0.99 -10.05
C ASN A 209 13.74 -2.49 -10.30
N ALA A 210 14.56 -3.35 -9.69
CA ALA A 210 14.47 -4.80 -9.87
C ALA A 210 13.12 -5.35 -9.39
N LYS A 211 12.66 -4.95 -8.19
CA LYS A 211 11.40 -5.42 -7.59
C LYS A 211 10.18 -4.98 -8.40
N SER A 212 10.08 -3.70 -8.79
CA SER A 212 8.98 -3.22 -9.63
C SER A 212 8.96 -3.90 -11.00
N THR A 213 10.13 -4.26 -11.54
CA THR A 213 10.23 -5.05 -12.78
C THR A 213 9.75 -6.49 -12.61
N ALA A 214 10.08 -7.13 -11.48
CA ALA A 214 9.60 -8.48 -11.18
C ALA A 214 8.07 -8.50 -10.96
N VAL A 215 7.53 -7.51 -10.25
CA VAL A 215 6.08 -7.32 -10.09
C VAL A 215 5.39 -7.12 -11.43
N LEU A 216 5.92 -6.25 -12.30
CA LEU A 216 5.38 -6.01 -13.65
C LEU A 216 5.31 -7.32 -14.46
N LYS A 217 6.37 -8.12 -14.44
CA LYS A 217 6.42 -9.43 -15.13
C LYS A 217 5.43 -10.43 -14.55
N MET A 218 5.30 -10.49 -13.23
CA MET A 218 4.35 -11.38 -12.57
C MET A 218 2.91 -11.02 -12.95
N VAL A 219 2.54 -9.74 -12.90
CA VAL A 219 1.19 -9.30 -13.27
C VAL A 219 0.93 -9.53 -14.75
N GLN A 220 1.90 -9.25 -15.63
CA GLN A 220 1.78 -9.60 -17.06
C GLN A 220 1.51 -11.09 -17.26
N GLY A 221 2.22 -11.97 -16.55
CA GLY A 221 1.99 -13.42 -16.63
C GLY A 221 0.58 -13.84 -16.21
N LEU A 222 0.00 -13.21 -15.18
CA LEU A 222 -1.39 -13.44 -14.81
C LEU A 222 -2.36 -13.02 -15.93
N LEU A 223 -2.12 -11.86 -16.55
CA LEU A 223 -2.93 -11.37 -17.66
C LEU A 223 -2.83 -12.29 -18.89
N ASP A 224 -1.62 -12.76 -19.21
CA ASP A 224 -1.35 -13.70 -20.32
C ASP A 224 -2.08 -15.04 -20.12
N ASP A 225 -2.22 -15.48 -18.86
CA ASP A 225 -2.98 -16.67 -18.47
C ASP A 225 -4.52 -16.44 -18.45
N GLY A 226 -4.98 -15.26 -18.86
CA GLY A 226 -6.40 -14.89 -18.89
C GLY A 226 -6.99 -14.60 -17.50
N ILE A 227 -6.14 -14.37 -16.49
CA ILE A 227 -6.56 -14.02 -15.14
C ILE A 227 -6.69 -12.49 -15.07
N THR A 228 -7.87 -12.02 -14.67
CA THR A 228 -8.12 -10.57 -14.57
C THR A 228 -7.44 -9.99 -13.35
N VAL A 229 -6.54 -9.03 -13.60
CA VAL A 229 -6.01 -8.07 -12.62
C VAL A 229 -6.44 -6.69 -13.10
N ASP A 230 -7.17 -5.94 -12.28
CA ASP A 230 -7.67 -4.61 -12.66
C ASP A 230 -6.63 -3.50 -12.41
N GLY A 231 -5.73 -3.69 -11.43
CA GLY A 231 -4.74 -2.67 -11.10
C GLY A 231 -3.60 -3.12 -10.19
N VAL A 232 -2.64 -2.21 -10.01
CA VAL A 232 -1.49 -2.39 -9.10
C VAL A 232 -1.43 -1.25 -8.08
N GLY A 233 -1.37 -1.62 -6.81
CA GLY A 233 -1.19 -0.75 -5.67
C GLY A 233 0.29 -0.60 -5.33
N PHE A 234 0.72 0.65 -5.17
CA PHE A 234 2.04 1.04 -4.71
C PHE A 234 1.89 1.55 -3.29
N GLN A 235 2.37 0.80 -2.30
CA GLN A 235 2.17 1.16 -0.89
C GLN A 235 2.72 2.54 -0.58
N SER A 236 3.89 2.90 -1.11
CA SER A 236 4.54 4.18 -0.84
C SER A 236 4.84 4.46 0.63
N HIS A 237 5.30 3.43 1.36
CA HIS A 237 6.04 3.65 2.60
C HIS A 237 7.39 4.30 2.30
N SER A 238 7.42 5.62 2.39
CA SER A 238 8.55 6.46 2.01
C SER A 238 9.30 6.98 3.22
N LYS A 239 10.50 7.51 2.99
CA LYS A 239 11.32 8.15 4.00
C LYS A 239 11.59 9.59 3.62
N TYR A 240 11.85 10.45 4.60
CA TYR A 240 12.34 11.80 4.34
C TYR A 240 13.67 11.79 3.56
N THR A 241 14.42 10.70 3.54
CA THR A 241 15.66 10.61 2.75
C THR A 241 15.43 10.33 1.26
N ASP A 242 14.19 10.01 0.88
CA ASP A 242 13.83 9.73 -0.51
C ASP A 242 13.99 11.02 -1.34
N THR A 243 14.55 10.88 -2.54
CA THR A 243 14.91 12.00 -3.42
C THR A 243 14.27 11.93 -4.80
N GLU A 244 13.50 10.87 -5.03
CA GLU A 244 12.75 10.59 -6.24
C GLU A 244 11.83 11.75 -6.61
N THR A 245 11.89 12.15 -7.87
CA THR A 245 11.04 13.22 -8.40
C THR A 245 9.68 12.67 -8.82
N ALA A 246 8.68 13.54 -8.96
CA ALA A 246 7.39 13.14 -9.55
C ALA A 246 7.58 12.49 -10.94
N ALA A 247 8.56 12.93 -11.73
CA ALA A 247 8.84 12.34 -13.05
C ALA A 247 9.38 10.89 -12.95
N ASP A 248 10.20 10.59 -11.96
CA ASP A 248 10.71 9.22 -11.73
C ASP A 248 9.57 8.26 -11.35
N LEU A 249 8.64 8.76 -10.54
CA LEU A 249 7.44 8.05 -10.12
C LEU A 249 6.48 7.83 -11.31
N VAL A 250 6.16 8.89 -12.07
CA VAL A 250 5.34 8.83 -13.30
C VAL A 250 5.88 7.79 -14.27
N LYS A 251 7.20 7.83 -14.55
CA LYS A 251 7.86 6.88 -15.46
C LYS A 251 7.60 5.43 -15.05
N ASN A 252 7.58 5.15 -13.75
CA ASN A 252 7.34 3.79 -13.30
C ASN A 252 5.85 3.42 -13.34
N LEU A 253 4.95 4.30 -12.90
CA LEU A 253 3.50 4.11 -13.00
C LEU A 253 3.07 3.80 -14.44
N GLU A 254 3.61 4.54 -15.42
CA GLU A 254 3.28 4.38 -16.84
C GLU A 254 3.62 2.99 -17.41
N ARG A 255 4.61 2.30 -16.85
CA ARG A 255 4.94 0.91 -17.25
C ARG A 255 3.80 -0.06 -16.96
N PHE A 256 3.10 0.16 -15.85
CA PHE A 256 1.97 -0.68 -15.44
C PHE A 256 0.70 -0.27 -16.20
N THR A 257 0.47 1.04 -16.38
CA THR A 257 -0.70 1.50 -17.15
C THR A 257 -0.60 1.13 -18.64
N ALA A 258 0.62 0.92 -19.16
CA ALA A 258 0.83 0.39 -20.52
C ALA A 258 0.30 -1.04 -20.69
N LEU A 259 0.07 -1.78 -19.59
CA LEU A 259 -0.60 -3.08 -19.60
C LEU A 259 -2.14 -2.96 -19.52
N GLY A 260 -2.68 -1.73 -19.54
CA GLY A 260 -4.10 -1.46 -19.37
C GLY A 260 -4.59 -1.50 -17.91
N LEU A 261 -3.66 -1.48 -16.95
CA LEU A 261 -3.95 -1.54 -15.52
C LEU A 261 -4.22 -0.15 -14.93
N ASP A 262 -5.18 -0.07 -14.00
CA ASP A 262 -5.24 1.06 -13.07
C ASP A 262 -4.03 1.02 -12.12
N VAL A 263 -3.57 2.18 -11.65
CA VAL A 263 -2.57 2.26 -10.58
C VAL A 263 -3.07 3.11 -9.42
N ALA A 264 -2.60 2.86 -8.20
CA ALA A 264 -2.94 3.67 -7.05
C ALA A 264 -1.80 3.71 -6.04
N TYR A 265 -1.66 4.82 -5.31
CA TYR A 265 -0.87 4.81 -4.08
C TYR A 265 -1.77 4.40 -2.92
N THR A 266 -1.38 3.38 -2.16
CA THR A 266 -2.31 2.64 -1.30
C THR A 266 -2.03 2.78 0.20
N GLU A 267 -0.81 3.12 0.60
CA GLU A 267 -0.38 3.13 2.00
C GLU A 267 0.64 4.26 2.28
N LEU A 268 0.45 5.43 1.66
CA LEU A 268 1.44 6.50 1.70
C LEU A 268 1.68 7.00 3.13
N ASP A 269 2.94 6.94 3.56
CA ASP A 269 3.46 7.64 4.72
C ASP A 269 4.91 8.05 4.42
N VAL A 270 5.42 9.08 5.12
CA VAL A 270 6.80 9.54 4.90
C VAL A 270 7.51 9.66 6.23
N SER A 271 8.30 8.65 6.58
CA SER A 271 8.95 8.55 7.88
C SER A 271 10.03 9.60 8.09
N SER A 272 10.09 10.19 9.29
CA SER A 272 11.19 11.04 9.76
C SER A 272 12.09 10.31 10.76
N SER A 273 13.20 10.94 11.17
CA SER A 273 14.16 10.35 12.11
C SER A 273 13.67 10.30 13.57
N SER A 274 12.66 11.09 13.94
CA SER A 274 12.12 11.16 15.30
C SER A 274 10.65 11.63 15.33
N THR A 275 10.05 11.72 16.53
CA THR A 275 8.74 12.37 16.75
C THR A 275 8.76 13.89 16.67
N SER A 276 9.95 14.51 16.65
CA SER A 276 10.15 15.96 16.60
C SER A 276 11.29 16.28 15.63
N PRO A 277 11.10 15.93 14.34
CA PRO A 277 12.14 16.05 13.33
C PRO A 277 12.57 17.50 13.10
N SER A 278 13.77 17.69 12.57
CA SER A 278 14.26 19.04 12.26
C SER A 278 13.40 19.71 11.18
N ALA A 279 13.41 21.04 11.11
CA ALA A 279 12.67 21.77 10.07
C ALA A 279 13.06 21.34 8.64
N ALA A 280 14.33 20.98 8.42
CA ALA A 280 14.81 20.49 7.13
C ALA A 280 14.24 19.11 6.78
N GLU A 281 14.14 18.21 7.76
CA GLU A 281 13.50 16.90 7.56
C GLU A 281 12.01 17.05 7.27
N GLN A 282 11.31 17.95 7.99
CA GLN A 282 9.90 18.22 7.76
C GLN A 282 9.62 18.81 6.36
N GLU A 283 10.50 19.69 5.88
CA GLU A 283 10.42 20.21 4.51
C GLU A 283 10.65 19.12 3.47
N GLN A 284 11.60 18.21 3.74
CA GLN A 284 11.83 17.09 2.84
C GLN A 284 10.68 16.07 2.87
N GLN A 285 10.07 15.79 4.03
CA GLN A 285 8.84 15.00 4.11
C GLN A 285 7.73 15.64 3.26
N LYS A 286 7.53 16.96 3.38
CA LYS A 286 6.56 17.71 2.59
C LYS A 286 6.80 17.51 1.09
N LYS A 287 8.06 17.65 0.65
CA LYS A 287 8.46 17.47 -0.76
C LYS A 287 8.17 16.06 -1.27
N VAL A 288 8.44 15.02 -0.48
CA VAL A 288 8.14 13.62 -0.85
C VAL A 288 6.64 13.42 -1.01
N TYR A 289 5.82 13.91 -0.08
CA TYR A 289 4.35 13.93 -0.23
C TYR A 289 3.95 14.63 -1.54
N THR A 290 4.43 15.86 -1.78
CA THR A 290 4.12 16.61 -3.00
C THR A 290 4.48 15.83 -4.26
N ASN A 291 5.64 15.19 -4.31
CA ASN A 291 6.08 14.41 -5.47
C ASN A 291 5.17 13.20 -5.75
N VAL A 292 4.83 12.43 -4.72
CA VAL A 292 3.94 11.25 -4.85
C VAL A 292 2.55 11.66 -5.32
N ILE A 293 1.98 12.71 -4.74
CA ILE A 293 0.66 13.21 -5.13
C ILE A 293 0.68 13.76 -6.56
N SER A 294 1.68 14.58 -6.89
CA SER A 294 1.84 15.14 -8.24
C SER A 294 2.01 14.05 -9.30
N ALA A 295 2.69 12.95 -8.97
CA ALA A 295 2.84 11.82 -9.90
C ALA A 295 1.49 11.16 -10.20
N CYS A 296 0.66 10.92 -9.18
CA CYS A 296 -0.68 10.37 -9.39
C CYS A 296 -1.59 11.35 -10.14
N GLN A 297 -1.47 12.65 -9.89
CA GLN A 297 -2.22 13.67 -10.62
C GLN A 297 -1.90 13.65 -12.13
N GLN A 298 -0.63 13.48 -12.49
CA GLN A 298 -0.15 13.49 -13.88
C GLN A 298 -0.54 12.22 -14.66
N VAL A 299 -0.59 11.05 -14.00
CA VAL A 299 -0.91 9.79 -14.66
C VAL A 299 -2.42 9.58 -14.72
N LYS A 300 -2.98 9.61 -15.94
CA LYS A 300 -4.44 9.48 -16.16
C LYS A 300 -5.04 8.23 -15.51
N ALA A 301 -4.36 7.09 -15.56
CA ALA A 301 -4.81 5.83 -14.98
C ALA A 301 -4.37 5.62 -13.50
N CYS A 302 -3.67 6.58 -12.89
CA CYS A 302 -3.59 6.60 -11.43
C CYS A 302 -4.95 7.01 -10.87
N VAL A 303 -5.61 6.20 -10.05
CA VAL A 303 -7.01 6.45 -9.65
C VAL A 303 -7.13 7.21 -8.31
N GLY A 304 -6.07 7.24 -7.51
CA GLY A 304 -6.06 7.97 -6.25
C GLY A 304 -4.91 7.61 -5.33
N VAL A 305 -4.92 8.25 -4.16
CA VAL A 305 -3.90 8.08 -3.12
C VAL A 305 -4.56 7.82 -1.77
N THR A 306 -4.04 6.85 -1.02
CA THR A 306 -4.44 6.56 0.37
C THR A 306 -3.21 6.73 1.26
N ILE A 307 -3.34 7.47 2.36
CA ILE A 307 -2.30 7.55 3.39
C ILE A 307 -2.49 6.48 4.48
N TRP A 308 -1.42 5.90 5.00
CA TRP A 308 -1.51 4.77 5.96
C TRP A 308 -1.70 5.24 7.41
N GLY A 309 -2.94 5.67 7.68
CA GLY A 309 -3.29 6.45 8.85
C GLY A 309 -3.21 7.95 8.57
N TYR A 310 -3.73 8.76 9.48
CA TYR A 310 -3.73 10.22 9.34
C TYR A 310 -3.18 10.96 10.57
N SER A 311 -3.16 10.34 11.76
CA SER A 311 -2.61 10.92 13.00
C SER A 311 -1.31 10.23 13.44
N ASP A 312 -0.25 11.01 13.65
CA ASP A 312 1.03 10.54 14.22
C ASP A 312 0.86 9.81 15.57
N ALA A 313 -0.23 10.04 16.31
CA ALA A 313 -0.48 9.35 17.57
C ALA A 313 -0.92 7.88 17.40
N TYR A 314 -1.36 7.50 16.19
CA TYR A 314 -1.90 6.17 15.86
C TYR A 314 -1.17 5.49 14.69
N THR A 315 -0.07 6.08 14.20
CA THR A 315 0.74 5.45 13.15
C THR A 315 1.36 4.13 13.64
N TRP A 316 1.53 3.19 12.71
CA TRP A 316 2.31 1.97 12.91
C TRP A 316 3.82 2.24 13.05
N LEU A 317 4.30 3.37 12.54
CA LEU A 317 5.71 3.77 12.60
C LEU A 317 6.01 4.50 13.92
N THR A 318 6.42 3.74 14.92
CA THR A 318 6.84 4.33 16.20
C THR A 318 8.00 5.30 16.00
N ASN A 319 7.91 6.47 16.65
CA ASN A 319 8.95 7.50 16.71
C ASN A 319 9.34 8.16 15.38
N GLN A 320 8.46 8.25 14.38
CA GLN A 320 8.84 8.74 13.03
C GLN A 320 7.91 9.80 12.42
N ALA A 321 6.99 10.40 13.21
CA ALA A 321 6.07 11.47 12.82
C ALA A 321 5.70 11.56 11.30
N PRO A 322 5.12 10.52 10.69
CA PRO A 322 5.07 10.41 9.23
C PRO A 322 3.82 10.99 8.57
N LEU A 323 2.80 11.34 9.37
CA LEU A 323 1.44 11.59 8.87
C LEU A 323 1.09 13.08 8.87
N PRO A 324 0.09 13.51 8.06
CA PRO A 324 -0.27 14.91 7.91
C PRO A 324 -0.99 15.56 9.11
N TRP A 325 -1.41 14.80 10.11
CA TRP A 325 -1.90 15.32 11.38
C TRP A 325 -1.13 14.76 12.57
N TYR A 326 -1.16 15.51 13.66
CA TYR A 326 -0.68 15.07 14.97
C TYR A 326 -1.61 15.59 16.08
N GLN A 327 -1.48 15.02 17.28
CA GLN A 327 -2.23 15.45 18.46
C GLN A 327 -1.23 15.98 19.50
N PRO A 328 -1.06 17.31 19.64
CA PRO A 328 -0.09 17.90 20.57
C PRO A 328 -0.31 17.47 22.03
N GLY A 329 -1.56 17.22 22.43
CA GLY A 329 -1.92 16.73 23.75
C GLY A 329 -1.91 15.20 23.89
N GLY A 330 -1.44 14.47 22.87
CA GLY A 330 -1.51 13.01 22.80
C GLY A 330 -2.88 12.49 22.38
N LYS A 331 -3.06 11.17 22.45
CA LYS A 331 -4.30 10.47 22.09
C LYS A 331 -5.52 11.07 22.80
N ASN A 332 -6.68 11.06 22.13
CA ASN A 332 -7.94 11.66 22.59
C ASN A 332 -7.92 13.18 22.74
N THR A 333 -7.07 13.88 21.99
CA THR A 333 -7.07 15.36 21.90
C THR A 333 -7.25 15.84 20.47
N ALA A 334 -7.50 17.14 20.27
CA ALA A 334 -7.74 17.69 18.93
C ALA A 334 -6.52 17.49 18.00
N LEU A 335 -6.80 17.06 16.76
CA LEU A 335 -5.78 16.94 15.72
C LEU A 335 -5.40 18.33 15.18
N VAL A 336 -4.13 18.50 14.87
CA VAL A 336 -3.57 19.69 14.23
C VAL A 336 -2.90 19.27 12.92
N ARG A 337 -3.19 19.98 11.83
CA ARG A 337 -2.57 19.76 10.52
C ARG A 337 -1.09 20.17 10.55
N LYS A 338 -0.23 19.35 9.96
CA LYS A 338 1.21 19.57 9.74
C LYS A 338 1.46 20.18 8.37
N SER A 339 2.65 20.72 8.13
CA SER A 339 3.09 21.18 6.79
C SER A 339 2.97 20.10 5.70
N LEU A 340 2.95 18.82 6.08
CA LEU A 340 2.72 17.71 5.14
C LEU A 340 1.34 17.77 4.48
N TYR A 341 0.31 18.30 5.18
CA TYR A 341 -1.00 18.59 4.59
C TYR A 341 -0.87 19.57 3.43
N ASP A 342 -0.04 20.62 3.59
CA ASP A 342 0.20 21.62 2.54
C ASP A 342 0.85 20.96 1.32
N GLY A 343 1.84 20.07 1.55
CA GLY A 343 2.50 19.34 0.47
C GLY A 343 1.55 18.46 -0.34
N ILE A 344 0.59 17.80 0.33
CA ILE A 344 -0.46 17.03 -0.35
C ILE A 344 -1.37 17.93 -1.17
N ALA A 345 -1.82 19.05 -0.59
CA ALA A 345 -2.69 20.00 -1.29
C ALA A 345 -1.98 20.61 -2.53
N GLU A 346 -0.71 21.00 -2.37
CA GLU A 346 0.15 21.49 -3.46
C GLU A 346 0.29 20.46 -4.58
N GLY A 347 0.49 19.19 -4.25
CA GLY A 347 0.60 18.10 -5.23
C GLY A 347 -0.69 17.84 -6.01
N TRP A 348 -1.85 18.21 -5.48
CA TRP A 348 -3.12 18.23 -6.22
C TRP A 348 -3.35 19.51 -7.03
N GLY A 349 -2.37 20.42 -7.06
CA GLY A 349 -2.40 21.64 -7.85
C GLY A 349 -2.97 22.87 -7.13
N SER A 350 -3.22 22.82 -5.81
CA SER A 350 -3.76 23.97 -5.06
C SER A 350 -2.80 25.17 -4.96
N GLY A 351 -1.57 25.04 -5.46
CA GLY A 351 -0.53 26.08 -5.49
C GLY A 351 -0.27 26.73 -6.86
N SER A 352 -0.94 26.29 -7.94
CA SER A 352 -0.71 26.83 -9.30
C SER A 352 -1.77 27.84 -9.72
N THR A 353 -1.99 28.89 -8.93
CA THR A 353 -2.34 30.19 -9.51
C THR A 353 -1.06 30.97 -9.71
N VAL A 354 -0.34 30.67 -10.79
CA VAL A 354 0.60 31.64 -11.35
C VAL A 354 -0.25 32.83 -11.79
N THR A 355 -0.22 33.89 -11.00
CA THR A 355 -0.67 35.21 -11.43
C THR A 355 0.18 35.57 -12.65
N SER A 356 -0.33 35.31 -13.85
CA SER A 356 0.27 35.83 -15.07
C SER A 356 0.07 37.34 -15.04
N SER A 357 1.06 38.06 -14.51
CA SER A 357 1.16 39.49 -14.71
C SER A 357 1.43 39.69 -16.20
N THR A 358 0.40 40.08 -16.94
CA THR A 358 0.55 40.56 -18.31
C THR A 358 1.46 41.79 -18.29
N ALA A 359 2.75 41.58 -18.57
CA ALA A 359 3.64 42.66 -18.95
C ALA A 359 3.27 43.07 -20.38
N SER A 360 2.57 44.19 -20.48
CA SER A 360 2.25 44.87 -21.73
C SER A 360 3.56 45.27 -22.43
N SER A 361 3.90 44.63 -23.54
CA SER A 361 4.88 45.14 -24.50
C SER A 361 4.19 45.62 -25.76
N THR A 362 4.32 46.92 -25.98
CA THR A 362 3.85 47.67 -27.14
C THR A 362 4.82 47.47 -28.31
N ILE A 363 4.40 46.77 -29.38
CA ILE A 363 4.94 46.87 -30.75
C ILE A 363 3.73 46.56 -31.66
N GLY A 364 3.19 47.50 -32.43
CA GLY A 364 3.80 48.05 -33.65
C GLY A 364 3.10 47.39 -34.84
N ASN A 365 2.05 48.05 -35.32
CA ASN A 365 1.13 47.59 -36.37
C ASN A 365 1.83 47.64 -37.73
N GLU A 366 1.88 46.54 -38.48
CA GLU A 366 1.98 46.60 -39.94
C GLU A 366 1.31 45.37 -40.57
N ALA A 367 0.79 45.60 -41.77
CA ALA A 367 -0.45 45.01 -42.26
C ALA A 367 -0.24 44.01 -43.41
N THR A 368 -1.26 43.16 -43.59
CA THR A 368 -1.74 42.53 -44.85
C THR A 368 -0.78 41.60 -45.61
N GLU A 369 -1.17 40.33 -45.75
CA GLU A 369 -1.64 39.85 -47.05
C GLU A 369 -2.46 38.55 -46.92
N THR A 370 -3.55 38.53 -47.67
CA THR A 370 -4.55 37.48 -47.77
C THR A 370 -4.22 36.61 -48.97
N SER A 371 -4.25 35.29 -48.82
CA SER A 371 -4.71 34.42 -49.91
C SER A 371 -5.29 33.12 -49.37
N SER A 372 -6.53 32.92 -49.77
CA SER A 372 -7.40 31.77 -49.69
C SER A 372 -6.92 30.60 -50.54
N GLU A 373 -7.37 29.39 -50.17
CA GLU A 373 -7.87 28.28 -51.02
C GLU A 373 -7.62 26.95 -50.28
N THR A 374 -8.41 25.87 -50.30
CA THR A 374 -9.82 25.53 -50.52
C THR A 374 -9.95 24.09 -50.00
N GLU A 375 -11.07 23.71 -49.38
CA GLU A 375 -11.37 22.31 -49.03
C GLU A 375 -11.58 21.43 -50.28
N ALA A 376 -11.28 20.12 -50.17
CA ALA A 376 -12.09 19.09 -50.82
C ALA A 376 -11.87 17.69 -50.18
N SER A 377 -13.00 17.08 -49.81
CA SER A 377 -13.19 15.71 -49.33
C SER A 377 -13.53 14.74 -50.47
N ALA A 378 -13.27 13.44 -50.27
CA ALA A 378 -13.97 12.22 -50.75
C ALA A 378 -12.92 11.08 -50.92
N GLU A 379 -12.95 9.87 -50.34
CA GLU A 379 -13.95 8.81 -50.08
C GLU A 379 -13.89 7.62 -51.10
N SER A 380 -13.99 6.39 -50.55
CA SER A 380 -14.24 5.04 -51.13
C SER A 380 -13.01 4.22 -51.62
N ALA A 381 -12.71 3.04 -51.03
CA ALA A 381 -13.26 1.67 -51.24
C ALA A 381 -12.72 1.03 -52.55
N SER A 382 -12.36 -0.25 -52.73
CA SER A 382 -12.58 -1.56 -52.06
C SER A 382 -11.72 -2.64 -52.79
N GLU A 383 -11.42 -3.78 -52.12
CA GLU A 383 -11.34 -5.19 -52.63
C GLU A 383 -10.35 -5.55 -53.79
N GLU A 384 -9.73 -6.74 -53.95
CA GLU A 384 -9.88 -8.11 -53.43
C GLU A 384 -8.63 -8.98 -53.81
N GLN A 385 -8.40 -10.09 -53.08
CA GLN A 385 -7.97 -11.47 -53.47
C GLN A 385 -7.05 -11.76 -54.69
N ASP A 386 -6.23 -12.83 -54.82
CA ASP A 386 -5.85 -14.07 -54.11
C ASP A 386 -4.60 -14.62 -54.88
N ASP A 387 -3.91 -15.63 -54.34
CA ASP A 387 -3.51 -16.89 -55.03
C ASP A 387 -2.18 -17.54 -54.56
N SER A 388 -2.36 -18.77 -54.05
CA SER A 388 -1.60 -20.03 -54.11
C SER A 388 -0.08 -20.15 -53.83
N ALA A 389 0.17 -20.96 -52.79
CA ALA A 389 1.15 -22.04 -52.54
C ALA A 389 2.16 -22.49 -53.64
N THR A 390 3.36 -22.95 -53.21
CA THR A 390 3.81 -24.38 -53.24
C THR A 390 5.34 -24.59 -52.93
N LYS A 391 5.62 -25.57 -52.03
CA LYS A 391 6.78 -26.49 -51.82
C LYS A 391 8.26 -26.04 -51.55
N THR A 392 8.73 -26.53 -50.39
CA THR A 392 9.85 -27.50 -50.15
C THR A 392 11.24 -27.25 -50.79
N SER A 393 12.28 -27.06 -49.95
CA SER A 393 13.39 -28.03 -49.75
C SER A 393 14.54 -27.42 -48.93
N SER A 394 15.21 -28.30 -48.22
CA SER A 394 16.29 -28.19 -47.26
C SER A 394 17.69 -27.84 -47.81
N GLN A 395 18.52 -27.37 -46.87
CA GLN A 395 19.95 -27.68 -46.65
C GLN A 395 21.09 -26.73 -47.14
N THR A 396 21.81 -26.22 -46.12
CA THR A 396 23.28 -26.23 -45.89
C THR A 396 24.20 -25.14 -46.48
N GLY A 397 24.94 -24.51 -45.55
CA GLY A 397 26.31 -23.98 -45.71
C GLY A 397 26.41 -22.54 -46.21
N THR A 398 27.34 -21.67 -45.80
CA THR A 398 28.52 -21.76 -44.93
C THR A 398 28.97 -20.31 -44.61
N THR A 399 29.49 -20.08 -43.40
CA THR A 399 30.54 -19.10 -42.98
C THR A 399 30.82 -17.83 -43.80
N THR A 400 31.01 -16.68 -43.12
CA THR A 400 32.34 -16.05 -42.87
C THR A 400 32.24 -14.86 -41.89
N SER A 401 33.31 -14.72 -41.11
CA SER A 401 33.59 -13.94 -39.91
C SER A 401 33.91 -12.44 -40.08
N SER A 402 33.84 -11.68 -38.97
CA SER A 402 34.83 -10.70 -38.42
C SER A 402 34.10 -9.74 -37.45
N SER A 403 34.27 -9.77 -36.12
CA SER A 403 35.40 -9.52 -35.20
C SER A 403 35.63 -8.04 -34.82
N THR A 404 35.35 -7.69 -33.55
CA THR A 404 36.17 -6.87 -32.60
C THR A 404 35.38 -6.75 -31.28
N GLY A 405 35.81 -7.36 -30.16
CA GLY A 405 36.74 -6.82 -29.13
C GLY A 405 36.01 -5.80 -28.23
N THR A 406 35.86 -5.90 -26.89
CA THR A 406 36.74 -6.43 -25.84
C THR A 406 35.94 -6.51 -24.52
N THR A 407 36.08 -7.59 -23.74
CA THR A 407 35.73 -7.62 -22.30
C THR A 407 36.84 -8.30 -21.52
N THR A 408 37.26 -7.64 -20.45
CA THR A 408 38.34 -8.02 -19.54
C THR A 408 37.88 -9.07 -18.54
N SER A 409 38.69 -10.11 -18.38
CA SER A 409 38.49 -11.22 -17.46
C SER A 409 38.87 -10.89 -16.02
N SER A 410 38.26 -11.59 -15.07
CA SER A 410 38.93 -12.03 -13.84
C SER A 410 38.36 -13.39 -13.44
N ALA A 411 39.20 -14.40 -13.49
CA ALA A 411 38.92 -15.79 -13.19
C ALA A 411 39.37 -16.14 -11.77
N THR A 412 38.71 -17.12 -11.16
CA THR A 412 39.22 -18.23 -10.32
C THR A 412 37.97 -18.88 -9.71
N GLY A 413 37.78 -20.19 -9.63
CA GLY A 413 38.52 -21.36 -10.04
C GLY A 413 37.63 -22.54 -9.64
N ASP A 414 37.36 -23.42 -10.58
CA ASP A 414 36.51 -24.60 -10.46
C ASP A 414 37.32 -25.79 -9.93
N SER A 415 36.70 -26.70 -9.19
CA SER A 415 36.97 -28.15 -9.23
C SER A 415 35.95 -28.94 -8.42
N ALA A 416 35.40 -29.93 -9.10
CA ALA A 416 34.21 -30.72 -8.78
C ALA A 416 34.53 -32.10 -8.16
N SER A 417 33.43 -32.87 -7.99
CA SER A 417 33.30 -34.33 -7.76
C SER A 417 33.48 -34.83 -6.31
N GLY A 418 32.70 -35.77 -5.79
CA GLY A 418 31.71 -36.68 -6.37
C GLY A 418 31.01 -37.52 -5.28
N ASP A 419 30.20 -38.46 -5.74
CA ASP A 419 29.07 -39.20 -5.17
C ASP A 419 29.21 -40.14 -3.94
N GLU A 420 28.01 -40.39 -3.37
CA GLU A 420 27.41 -41.64 -2.82
C GLU A 420 27.71 -42.22 -1.39
N ASP A 421 26.64 -42.16 -0.58
CA ASP A 421 25.86 -43.26 0.05
C ASP A 421 26.16 -43.86 1.47
N THR A 422 25.05 -44.04 2.19
CA THR A 422 24.69 -44.83 3.39
C THR A 422 25.25 -44.51 4.78
N GLY A 423 24.35 -44.42 5.77
CA GLY A 423 24.69 -44.60 7.18
C GLY A 423 23.65 -44.08 8.18
N THR A 424 22.63 -44.89 8.48
CA THR A 424 21.71 -44.71 9.62
C THR A 424 22.47 -44.79 10.94
N SER A 425 22.24 -43.88 11.89
CA SER A 425 22.50 -44.08 13.33
C SER A 425 21.69 -43.10 14.17
N ASP A 426 20.75 -43.63 14.94
CA ASP A 426 20.16 -42.98 16.11
C ASP A 426 21.24 -42.65 17.14
N VAL A 427 21.28 -41.40 17.62
CA VAL A 427 21.90 -41.04 18.89
C VAL A 427 20.99 -40.05 19.61
N THR A 428 20.35 -40.53 20.67
CA THR A 428 19.87 -39.70 21.78
C THR A 428 21.07 -39.14 22.53
N ASP A 429 21.14 -37.82 22.71
CA ASP A 429 21.88 -37.27 23.84
C ASP A 429 21.24 -35.99 24.40
N THR A 430 20.94 -36.07 25.68
CA THR A 430 20.65 -34.97 26.60
C THR A 430 21.97 -34.44 27.16
N SER A 431 22.25 -33.14 27.08
CA SER A 431 22.74 -32.33 28.22
C SER A 431 23.18 -30.90 27.86
N SER A 432 22.52 -29.94 28.52
CA SER A 432 23.01 -28.75 29.24
C SER A 432 24.20 -27.87 28.80
N SER A 433 23.99 -26.58 29.11
CA SER A 433 24.93 -25.47 29.36
C SER A 433 25.32 -24.64 28.12
N THR A 434 25.39 -23.31 28.13
CA THR A 434 25.73 -22.33 29.19
C THR A 434 25.09 -20.98 28.86
N GLY A 435 24.63 -20.26 29.89
CA GLY A 435 24.19 -18.87 29.78
C GLY A 435 25.37 -17.91 29.62
N ALA A 436 25.15 -16.84 28.84
CA ALA A 436 25.91 -15.61 28.90
C ALA A 436 24.96 -14.50 29.40
N SER A 437 25.28 -13.99 30.58
CA SER A 437 24.60 -12.87 31.23
C SER A 437 25.15 -11.56 30.65
N THR A 438 24.27 -10.68 30.15
CA THR A 438 24.59 -9.28 29.88
C THR A 438 24.05 -8.41 31.01
N THR A 439 24.99 -7.81 31.73
CA THR A 439 24.80 -6.84 32.80
C THR A 439 24.14 -5.57 32.26
N SER A 440 23.02 -5.14 32.85
CA SER A 440 22.49 -3.79 32.68
C SER A 440 22.35 -3.13 34.04
N SER A 441 23.11 -2.06 34.24
CA SER A 441 23.15 -1.24 35.43
C SER A 441 21.85 -0.43 35.54
N ASN A 442 21.05 -0.68 36.57
CA ASN A 442 19.87 0.12 36.89
C ASN A 442 20.13 0.89 38.18
N THR A 443 20.30 2.21 38.09
CA THR A 443 20.33 3.11 39.26
C THR A 443 18.91 3.35 39.73
N GLY A 444 18.57 2.72 40.86
CA GLY A 444 17.28 2.88 41.51
C GLY A 444 17.12 4.22 42.24
N THR A 445 15.88 4.65 42.37
CA THR A 445 15.41 5.35 43.57
C THR A 445 14.10 4.69 43.98
N THR A 446 14.17 3.96 45.09
CA THR A 446 13.07 3.23 45.70
C THR A 446 12.22 4.19 46.54
N THR A 447 10.90 4.14 46.37
CA THR A 447 9.98 4.52 47.45
C THR A 447 8.96 3.40 47.58
N THR A 448 9.05 2.69 48.70
CA THR A 448 8.20 1.58 49.11
C THR A 448 6.87 2.11 49.63
N SER A 449 5.76 1.47 49.23
CA SER A 449 4.50 1.50 49.97
C SER A 449 3.78 0.17 49.73
N SER A 450 3.80 -0.66 50.75
CA SER A 450 3.09 -1.94 50.85
C SER A 450 1.61 -1.71 51.16
N SER A 451 0.71 -2.43 50.48
CA SER A 451 -0.53 -2.90 51.11
C SER A 451 -0.95 -4.24 50.51
N THR A 452 -1.07 -5.21 51.41
CA THR A 452 -1.61 -6.55 51.23
C THR A 452 -3.13 -6.51 51.31
N GLY A 453 -3.82 -7.26 50.44
CA GLY A 453 -5.26 -7.42 50.48
C GLY A 453 -5.71 -8.64 49.69
N THR A 454 -5.73 -9.79 50.35
CA THR A 454 -6.38 -11.02 49.90
C THR A 454 -7.90 -10.87 50.04
N THR A 455 -8.69 -11.35 49.08
CA THR A 455 -10.05 -11.80 49.36
C THR A 455 -10.48 -12.93 48.42
N THR A 456 -10.88 -14.01 49.05
CA THR A 456 -11.52 -15.21 48.51
C THR A 456 -13.01 -14.98 48.26
N SER A 457 -13.55 -15.88 47.43
CA SER A 457 -14.90 -16.03 46.90
C SER A 457 -16.06 -16.04 47.92
N SER A 458 -17.26 -15.66 47.45
CA SER A 458 -18.50 -16.35 47.80
C SER A 458 -19.56 -16.22 46.70
N SER A 459 -20.18 -17.35 46.40
CA SER A 459 -21.39 -17.50 45.59
C SER A 459 -22.61 -17.42 46.49
N THR A 460 -23.72 -16.89 45.97
CA THR A 460 -25.09 -17.26 46.37
C THR A 460 -26.02 -16.92 45.20
N GLY A 461 -26.83 -17.90 44.80
CA GLY A 461 -27.85 -17.74 43.76
C GLY A 461 -29.26 -17.69 44.34
N THR A 462 -30.20 -17.20 43.52
CA THR A 462 -31.65 -17.44 43.42
C THR A 462 -32.18 -16.31 42.53
N GLY A 463 -32.98 -16.44 41.47
CA GLY A 463 -33.92 -17.46 41.02
C GLY A 463 -35.20 -16.74 40.57
N THR A 464 -35.81 -17.19 39.44
CA THR A 464 -37.11 -16.79 38.85
C THR A 464 -37.13 -15.43 38.12
N GLY A 465 -37.73 -15.22 36.95
CA GLY A 465 -38.56 -16.02 36.05
C GLY A 465 -39.39 -15.05 35.19
N ALA A 466 -39.60 -15.38 33.90
CA ALA A 466 -40.69 -14.96 33.00
C ALA A 466 -40.20 -14.54 31.59
N THR A 467 -40.42 -15.45 30.65
CA THR A 467 -40.56 -15.21 29.21
C THR A 467 -41.82 -14.41 28.89
N PRO A 468 -41.86 -13.77 27.70
CA PRO A 468 -43.05 -13.95 26.88
C PRO A 468 -42.73 -14.44 25.47
N SER A 469 -43.47 -15.47 25.10
CA SER A 469 -43.77 -15.93 23.76
C SER A 469 -44.41 -14.82 22.92
N CYS A 470 -44.01 -14.70 21.65
CA CYS A 470 -44.88 -14.14 20.63
C CYS A 470 -44.89 -15.08 19.42
N SER A 471 -46.07 -15.62 19.13
CA SER A 471 -46.32 -16.54 18.01
C SER A 471 -47.27 -15.90 16.99
N ARG A 472 -46.85 -15.97 15.73
CA ARG A 472 -47.59 -16.02 14.45
C ARG A 472 -48.71 -15.00 14.18
N ARG A 473 -48.61 -14.37 13.00
CA ARG A 473 -49.60 -14.57 11.91
C ARG A 473 -49.00 -14.38 10.51
N ARG A 474 -49.00 -15.49 9.74
CA ARG A 474 -49.01 -15.47 8.27
C ARG A 474 -50.34 -14.88 7.80
N ARG A 475 -50.30 -14.04 6.76
CA ARG A 475 -51.44 -13.79 5.86
C ARG A 475 -51.03 -14.24 4.46
N LEU A 476 -51.64 -15.33 4.00
CA LEU A 476 -51.79 -15.68 2.59
C LEU A 476 -53.25 -15.37 2.23
N GLY A 477 -53.45 -14.70 1.11
CA GLY A 477 -54.75 -14.48 0.46
C GLY A 477 -54.46 -13.92 -0.93
N GLY A 478 -54.73 -14.70 -1.97
CA GLY A 478 -54.50 -14.34 -3.37
C GLY A 478 -55.78 -13.96 -4.12
N LYS A 479 -55.60 -13.69 -5.42
CA LYS A 479 -56.55 -13.30 -6.49
C LYS A 479 -57.16 -11.89 -6.29
N GLU A 480 -57.22 -11.00 -7.27
CA GLU A 480 -57.23 -11.12 -8.74
C GLU A 480 -55.95 -10.71 -9.47
#